data_AF-A0A5S4VTI3-F1
#
_entry.id   AF-A0A5S4VTI3-F1
#
_cell.length_a   1.000
_cell.length_b   1.000
_cell.length_c   1.000
_cell.angle_alpha   90.00
_cell.angle_beta   90.00
_cell.angle_gamma   90.00
#
_symmetry.space_group_name_H-M   'P 1'
#
loop_
_entity.id
_entity.type
_entity.pdbx_description
1 polymer ?
#
loop_
_entity_poly.entity_id
_entity_poly.type
_entity_poly.pdbx_seq_one_letter_code
_entity_poly.pdbx_strand_id
1 'polypeptide(L)'
;MADVNTNTATQTQEQGNGTQTNTTANANTTGAGADNTPKVKTEEEIRAELQKEYEKMADKRVTDAIKKKEKEWADKQAKEKMTEDERRQAEEQERLQAQAKRDLDLTIKGLKLDVVDAVQEMGLDAGFRNLIAVEDLATIADEDERKAKLTERVKGMKKLFDAEVAKEVTKAKAEFLKGTTPTTGTSTKNTEKDTYNKAKKAGDVKGMLDAKFYATEETD
;
A
#
# COMPACT_ATOMS: atom_id res chain seq x y z
N MET A 1 -49.37 -21.19 -38.16
CA MET A 1 -48.77 -22.28 -37.36
C MET A 1 -48.51 -21.71 -36.00
N ALA A 2 -49.11 -22.35 -34.99
CA ALA A 2 -49.11 -21.92 -33.61
C ALA A 2 -47.85 -22.43 -32.91
N ASP A 3 -47.27 -21.60 -32.05
CA ASP A 3 -46.55 -22.10 -30.89
C ASP A 3 -47.06 -21.36 -29.66
N VAL A 4 -47.71 -22.16 -28.81
CA VAL A 4 -48.36 -21.81 -27.56
C VAL A 4 -47.28 -21.88 -26.49
N ASN A 5 -46.93 -20.75 -25.89
CA ASN A 5 -46.11 -20.73 -24.68
C ASN A 5 -47.02 -20.52 -23.46
N THR A 6 -47.33 -21.60 -22.75
CA THR A 6 -48.07 -21.57 -21.48
C THR A 6 -47.16 -21.17 -20.34
N ASN A 7 -47.15 -19.87 -20.00
CA ASN A 7 -46.67 -19.39 -18.71
C ASN A 7 -47.80 -19.55 -17.68
N THR A 8 -47.68 -20.55 -16.81
CA THR A 8 -48.50 -20.71 -15.61
C THR A 8 -48.02 -19.70 -14.55
N ALA A 9 -48.71 -18.57 -14.44
CA ALA A 9 -48.55 -17.64 -13.33
C ALA A 9 -49.40 -18.12 -12.14
N THR A 10 -48.78 -18.73 -11.14
CA THR A 10 -49.43 -19.02 -9.86
C THR A 10 -49.41 -17.75 -9.01
N GLN A 11 -50.56 -17.10 -8.92
CA GLN A 11 -50.79 -15.96 -8.05
C GLN A 11 -51.07 -16.48 -6.63
N THR A 12 -50.10 -16.34 -5.72
CA THR A 12 -50.31 -16.55 -4.28
C THR A 12 -51.17 -15.40 -3.76
N GLN A 13 -52.46 -15.63 -3.54
CA GLN A 13 -53.28 -14.76 -2.70
C GLN A 13 -53.07 -15.17 -1.24
N GLU A 14 -52.52 -14.23 -0.46
CA GLU A 14 -52.57 -14.25 0.99
C GLU A 14 -54.05 -14.15 1.42
N GLN A 15 -54.64 -15.26 1.83
CA GLN A 15 -55.94 -15.23 2.52
C GLN A 15 -55.71 -15.00 4.01
N GLY A 16 -56.02 -13.76 4.40
CA GLY A 16 -56.05 -13.29 5.77
C GLY A 16 -56.97 -14.11 6.66
N ASN A 17 -56.46 -14.31 7.86
CA ASN A 17 -57.11 -14.86 9.04
C ASN A 17 -58.40 -14.07 9.37
N GLY A 18 -59.56 -14.70 9.24
CA GLY A 18 -60.85 -14.12 9.57
C GLY A 18 -61.78 -15.15 10.22
N THR A 19 -61.75 -15.23 11.54
CA THR A 19 -62.76 -15.94 12.33
C THR A 19 -64.10 -15.22 12.17
N GLN A 20 -65.03 -15.81 11.43
CA GLN A 20 -66.39 -15.29 11.27
C GLN A 20 -67.33 -16.07 12.20
N THR A 21 -67.61 -15.49 13.37
CA THR A 21 -68.66 -15.93 14.29
C THR A 21 -70.00 -15.46 13.75
N ASN A 22 -70.82 -16.37 13.21
CA ASN A 22 -72.19 -16.07 12.81
C ASN A 22 -73.13 -16.30 14.00
N THR A 23 -73.54 -15.21 14.66
CA THR A 23 -74.65 -15.20 15.62
C THR A 23 -75.92 -14.81 14.87
N THR A 24 -76.80 -15.77 14.60
CA THR A 24 -78.18 -15.50 14.15
C THR A 24 -79.09 -15.45 15.36
N ALA A 25 -79.47 -14.25 15.78
CA ALA A 25 -80.55 -14.03 16.72
C ALA A 25 -81.89 -14.13 15.96
N ASN A 26 -82.68 -15.17 16.27
CA ASN A 26 -84.10 -15.17 15.96
C ASN A 26 -84.86 -15.17 17.29
N ALA A 27 -85.57 -14.08 17.56
CA ALA A 27 -86.42 -13.92 18.72
C ALA A 27 -87.86 -14.29 18.32
N ASN A 28 -88.47 -15.25 19.01
CA ASN A 28 -89.92 -15.27 19.14
C ASN A 28 -90.37 -15.82 20.51
N THR A 29 -90.89 -14.88 21.29
CA THR A 29 -91.82 -14.87 22.43
C THR A 29 -92.50 -16.17 22.95
N THR A 30 -92.48 -16.24 24.30
CA THR A 30 -93.50 -16.72 25.27
C THR A 30 -93.91 -18.20 25.36
N GLY A 31 -93.75 -18.77 26.58
CA GLY A 31 -94.71 -19.73 27.14
C GLY A 31 -94.11 -20.93 27.89
N ALA A 32 -94.07 -20.81 29.22
CA ALA A 32 -94.12 -21.83 30.29
C ALA A 32 -93.99 -23.35 29.98
N GLY A 33 -93.17 -24.02 30.80
CA GLY A 33 -93.54 -25.32 31.39
C GLY A 33 -92.87 -26.57 30.82
N ALA A 34 -91.86 -27.04 31.55
CA ALA A 34 -91.39 -28.43 31.71
C ALA A 34 -91.69 -29.47 30.62
N ASP A 35 -90.63 -29.99 29.98
CA ASP A 35 -90.35 -31.42 30.05
C ASP A 35 -88.86 -31.74 29.80
N ASN A 36 -88.28 -32.56 30.67
CA ASN A 36 -86.87 -32.94 30.60
C ASN A 36 -86.71 -34.12 29.63
N THR A 37 -85.99 -33.92 28.53
CA THR A 37 -85.40 -35.05 27.79
C THR A 37 -84.07 -34.62 27.18
N PRO A 38 -82.91 -35.09 27.70
CA PRO A 38 -81.63 -34.79 27.08
C PRO A 38 -81.49 -35.62 25.79
N LYS A 39 -81.30 -34.95 24.65
CA LYS A 39 -80.73 -35.60 23.45
C LYS A 39 -79.29 -35.98 23.77
N VAL A 40 -79.09 -37.22 24.18
CA VAL A 40 -77.77 -37.84 24.37
C VAL A 40 -77.10 -37.93 23.00
N LYS A 41 -75.92 -37.30 22.83
CA LYS A 41 -75.03 -37.57 21.69
C LYS A 41 -74.62 -39.05 21.74
N THR A 42 -74.80 -39.78 20.65
CA THR A 42 -74.52 -41.22 20.60
C THR A 42 -73.04 -41.48 20.89
N GLU A 43 -72.70 -42.57 21.58
CA GLU A 43 -71.31 -42.94 21.95
C GLU A 43 -70.32 -42.98 20.77
N GLU A 44 -70.84 -43.12 19.55
CA GLU A 44 -70.09 -43.13 18.30
C GLU A 44 -69.63 -41.72 17.88
N GLU A 45 -70.44 -40.68 18.16
CA GLU A 45 -70.13 -39.28 17.90
C GLU A 45 -69.04 -38.76 18.87
N ILE A 46 -69.05 -39.24 20.12
CA ILE A 46 -68.01 -38.95 21.12
C ILE A 46 -66.67 -39.60 20.75
N ARG A 47 -66.69 -40.83 20.22
CA ARG A 47 -65.48 -41.51 19.72
C ARG A 47 -64.90 -40.82 18.49
N ALA A 48 -65.75 -40.40 17.55
CA ALA A 48 -65.32 -39.66 16.37
C ALA A 48 -64.75 -38.26 16.71
N GLU A 49 -65.37 -37.55 17.66
CA GLU A 49 -64.89 -36.24 18.12
C GLU A 49 -63.53 -36.35 18.84
N LEU A 50 -63.33 -37.41 19.65
CA LEU A 50 -62.05 -37.70 20.28
C LEU A 50 -60.96 -38.07 19.26
N GLN A 51 -61.29 -38.90 18.26
CA GLN A 51 -60.35 -39.28 17.20
C GLN A 51 -59.90 -38.07 16.37
N LYS A 52 -60.85 -37.18 16.03
CA LYS A 52 -60.58 -35.94 15.30
C LYS A 52 -59.73 -34.95 16.11
N GLU A 53 -59.89 -34.92 17.43
CA GLU A 53 -59.03 -34.13 18.33
C GLU A 53 -57.59 -34.68 18.38
N TYR A 54 -57.42 -36.01 18.35
CA TYR A 54 -56.12 -36.67 18.26
C TYR A 54 -55.42 -36.43 16.92
N GLU A 55 -56.14 -36.51 15.81
CA GLU A 55 -55.59 -36.22 14.47
C GLU A 55 -55.13 -34.75 14.37
N LYS A 56 -55.93 -33.80 14.86
CA LYS A 56 -55.51 -32.39 14.93
C LYS A 56 -54.26 -32.17 15.78
N MET A 57 -54.10 -32.90 16.89
CA MET A 57 -52.89 -32.84 17.70
C MET A 57 -51.68 -33.47 16.99
N ALA A 58 -51.87 -34.54 16.23
CA ALA A 58 -50.81 -35.17 15.44
C ALA A 58 -50.36 -34.25 14.29
N ASP A 59 -51.28 -33.66 13.54
CA ASP A 59 -50.98 -32.72 12.45
C ASP A 59 -50.25 -31.48 12.95
N LYS A 60 -50.61 -30.97 14.14
CA LYS A 60 -49.85 -29.90 14.80
C LYS A 60 -48.42 -30.31 15.10
N ARG A 61 -48.20 -31.50 15.67
CA ARG A 61 -46.85 -32.01 15.98
C ARG A 61 -46.02 -32.25 14.71
N VAL A 62 -46.63 -32.76 13.64
CA VAL A 62 -45.96 -32.95 12.34
C VAL A 62 -45.60 -31.59 11.73
N THR A 63 -46.51 -30.62 11.76
CA THR A 63 -46.27 -29.25 11.29
C THR A 63 -45.14 -28.57 12.06
N ASP A 64 -45.13 -28.69 13.39
CA ASP A 64 -44.09 -28.13 14.24
C ASP A 64 -42.73 -28.80 14.00
N ALA A 65 -42.70 -30.11 13.76
CA ALA A 65 -41.49 -30.84 13.40
C ALA A 65 -40.93 -30.41 12.03
N ILE A 66 -41.80 -30.17 11.04
CA ILE A 66 -41.40 -29.64 9.72
C ILE A 66 -40.83 -28.23 9.86
N LYS A 67 -41.52 -27.33 10.56
CA LYS A 67 -41.03 -25.96 10.81
C LYS A 67 -39.70 -25.96 11.56
N LYS A 68 -39.53 -26.86 12.53
CA LYS A 68 -38.26 -27.03 13.24
C LYS A 68 -37.14 -27.47 12.30
N LYS A 69 -37.39 -28.46 11.43
CA LYS A 69 -36.43 -28.93 10.42
C LYS A 69 -36.09 -27.87 9.39
N GLU A 70 -37.07 -27.09 8.92
CA GLU A 70 -36.86 -25.98 7.98
C GLU A 70 -36.03 -24.87 8.62
N LYS A 71 -36.31 -24.52 9.88
CA LYS A 71 -35.51 -23.53 10.62
C LYS A 71 -34.08 -24.02 10.83
N GLU A 72 -33.89 -25.27 11.26
CA GLU A 72 -32.56 -25.86 11.42
C GLU A 72 -31.79 -25.93 10.10
N TRP A 73 -32.47 -26.19 8.97
CA TRP A 73 -31.86 -26.20 7.65
C TRP A 73 -31.48 -24.79 7.18
N ALA A 74 -32.35 -23.81 7.41
CA ALA A 74 -32.07 -22.40 7.11
C ALA A 74 -30.90 -21.87 7.95
N ASP A 75 -30.87 -22.18 9.25
CA ASP A 75 -29.77 -21.80 10.16
C ASP A 75 -28.46 -22.47 9.73
N LYS A 76 -28.50 -23.73 9.28
CA LYS A 76 -27.32 -24.45 8.76
C LYS A 76 -26.81 -23.83 7.46
N GLN A 77 -27.71 -23.50 6.52
CA GLN A 77 -27.37 -22.82 5.27
C GLN A 77 -26.82 -21.41 5.50
N ALA A 78 -27.40 -20.65 6.43
CA ALA A 78 -26.89 -19.33 6.80
C ALA A 78 -25.49 -19.43 7.42
N LYS A 79 -25.28 -20.38 8.35
CA LYS A 79 -23.98 -20.60 8.97
C LYS A 79 -22.91 -21.01 7.95
N GLU A 80 -23.24 -21.89 7.01
CA GLU A 80 -22.33 -22.34 5.96
C GLU A 80 -21.99 -21.21 4.97
N LYS A 81 -22.97 -20.38 4.60
CA LYS A 81 -22.74 -19.19 3.76
C LYS A 81 -21.88 -18.14 4.45
N MET A 82 -22.07 -17.90 5.74
CA MET A 82 -21.24 -16.96 6.49
C MET A 82 -19.77 -17.42 6.51
N THR A 83 -19.51 -18.72 6.65
CA THR A 83 -18.14 -19.27 6.60
C THR A 83 -17.52 -19.21 5.20
N GLU A 84 -18.30 -19.44 4.15
CA GLU A 84 -17.81 -19.33 2.77
C GLU A 84 -17.60 -17.87 2.34
N ASP A 85 -18.46 -16.95 2.76
CA ASP A 85 -18.31 -15.53 2.49
C ASP A 85 -17.09 -14.95 3.23
N GLU A 86 -16.82 -15.38 4.47
CA GLU A 86 -15.58 -15.04 5.18
C GLU A 86 -14.33 -15.54 4.44
N ARG A 87 -14.37 -16.77 3.91
CA ARG A 87 -13.28 -17.33 3.11
C ARG A 87 -13.06 -16.56 1.81
N ARG A 88 -14.15 -16.19 1.12
CA ARG A 88 -14.12 -15.40 -0.11
C ARG A 88 -13.59 -13.98 0.14
N GLN A 89 -13.99 -13.34 1.23
CA GLN A 89 -13.46 -12.02 1.60
C GLN A 89 -11.97 -12.08 1.92
N ALA A 90 -11.50 -13.11 2.63
CA ALA A 90 -10.08 -13.31 2.90
C ALA A 90 -9.28 -13.54 1.61
N GLU A 91 -9.76 -14.38 0.70
CA GLU A 91 -9.12 -14.64 -0.60
C GLU A 91 -9.09 -13.39 -1.48
N GLU A 92 -10.17 -12.59 -1.50
CA GLU A 92 -10.22 -11.34 -2.24
C GLU A 92 -9.29 -10.28 -1.64
N GLN A 93 -9.21 -10.18 -0.31
CA GLN A 93 -8.25 -9.31 0.36
C GLN A 93 -6.81 -9.76 0.07
N GLU A 94 -6.51 -11.05 0.09
CA GLU A 94 -5.19 -11.57 -0.24
C GLU A 94 -4.82 -11.23 -1.70
N ARG A 95 -5.78 -11.37 -2.63
CA ARG A 95 -5.58 -10.98 -4.03
C ARG A 95 -5.32 -9.49 -4.17
N LEU A 96 -6.09 -8.64 -3.48
CA LEU A 96 -5.92 -7.18 -3.48
C LEU A 96 -4.57 -6.78 -2.87
N GLN A 97 -4.17 -7.41 -1.76
CA GLN A 97 -2.85 -7.17 -1.14
C GLN A 97 -1.71 -7.65 -2.05
N ALA A 98 -1.85 -8.81 -2.69
CA ALA A 98 -0.86 -9.32 -3.64
C ALA A 98 -0.73 -8.43 -4.87
N GLN A 99 -1.84 -7.84 -5.33
CA GLN A 99 -1.82 -6.85 -6.40
C GLN A 99 -1.15 -5.55 -5.94
N ALA A 100 -1.53 -5.00 -4.78
CA ALA A 100 -0.91 -3.82 -4.20
C ALA A 100 0.60 -4.00 -3.98
N LYS A 101 1.03 -5.21 -3.56
CA LYS A 101 2.45 -5.55 -3.40
C LYS A 101 3.19 -5.58 -4.74
N ARG A 102 2.56 -6.12 -5.79
CA ARG A 102 3.14 -6.12 -7.15
C ARG A 102 3.25 -4.70 -7.72
N ASP A 103 2.23 -3.88 -7.51
CA ASP A 103 2.22 -2.48 -7.98
C ASP A 103 3.27 -1.64 -7.23
N LEU A 104 3.42 -1.85 -5.92
CA LEU A 104 4.48 -1.23 -5.13
C LEU A 104 5.88 -1.65 -5.60
N ASP A 105 6.10 -2.95 -5.85
CA ASP A 105 7.39 -3.46 -6.35
C ASP A 105 7.75 -2.89 -7.73
N LEU A 106 6.77 -2.77 -8.63
CA LEU A 106 6.96 -2.10 -9.92
C LEU A 106 7.31 -0.62 -9.75
N THR A 107 6.65 0.07 -8.82
CA THR A 107 6.94 1.47 -8.50
C THR A 107 8.36 1.64 -7.97
N ILE A 108 8.78 0.78 -7.04
CA ILE A 108 10.15 0.76 -6.50
C ILE A 108 11.17 0.52 -7.61
N LYS A 109 10.92 -0.43 -8.53
CA LYS A 109 11.80 -0.69 -9.68
C LYS A 109 11.92 0.52 -10.60
N GLY A 110 10.82 1.20 -10.88
CA GLY A 110 10.82 2.46 -11.65
C GLY A 110 11.67 3.52 -10.97
N LEU A 111 11.48 3.76 -9.67
CA LEU A 111 12.28 4.72 -8.91
C LEU A 111 13.77 4.39 -8.89
N LYS A 112 14.13 3.10 -8.86
CA LYS A 112 15.54 2.70 -8.94
C LYS A 112 16.17 3.08 -10.29
N LEU A 113 15.39 3.14 -11.36
CA LEU A 113 15.85 3.67 -12.64
C LEU A 113 15.95 5.20 -12.59
N ASP A 114 14.96 5.88 -12.04
CA ASP A 114 15.02 7.35 -11.86
C ASP A 114 16.23 7.76 -11.00
N VAL A 115 16.63 6.94 -10.02
CA VAL A 115 17.86 7.12 -9.23
C VAL A 115 19.11 7.09 -10.12
N VAL A 116 19.17 6.19 -11.11
CA VAL A 116 20.31 6.11 -12.06
C VAL A 116 20.49 7.46 -12.73
N ASP A 117 19.39 8.01 -13.26
CA ASP A 117 19.38 9.27 -14.01
C ASP A 117 19.71 10.44 -13.08
N ALA A 118 19.03 10.54 -11.92
CA ALA A 118 19.28 11.62 -10.96
C ALA A 118 20.73 11.63 -10.41
N VAL A 119 21.30 10.45 -10.11
CA VAL A 119 22.71 10.33 -9.67
C VAL A 119 23.66 10.81 -10.76
N GLN A 120 23.42 10.40 -12.01
CA GLN A 120 24.23 10.79 -13.15
C GLN A 120 24.12 12.28 -13.45
N GLU A 121 22.91 12.85 -13.44
CA GLU A 121 22.67 14.28 -13.62
C GLU A 121 23.40 15.12 -12.56
N MET A 122 23.47 14.63 -11.33
CA MET A 122 24.19 15.28 -10.24
C MET A 122 25.71 15.04 -10.28
N GLY A 123 26.22 14.28 -11.25
CA GLY A 123 27.63 13.95 -11.40
C GLY A 123 28.19 13.08 -10.27
N LEU A 124 27.32 12.33 -9.59
CA LEU A 124 27.72 11.33 -8.59
C LEU A 124 28.11 10.03 -9.31
N ASP A 125 29.01 9.27 -8.70
CA ASP A 125 29.41 7.96 -9.21
C ASP A 125 28.25 6.95 -9.16
N ALA A 126 28.27 5.97 -10.07
CA ALA A 126 27.25 4.93 -10.14
C ALA A 126 27.13 4.10 -8.85
N GLY A 127 28.18 4.01 -8.04
CA GLY A 127 28.16 3.36 -6.73
C GLY A 127 27.18 3.99 -5.73
N PHE A 128 26.82 5.27 -5.90
CA PHE A 128 25.88 5.96 -5.01
C PHE A 128 24.42 5.52 -5.16
N ARG A 129 24.06 4.85 -6.25
CA ARG A 129 22.68 4.41 -6.54
C ARG A 129 22.11 3.55 -5.43
N ASN A 130 22.92 2.63 -4.89
CA ASN A 130 22.50 1.71 -3.83
C ASN A 130 22.36 2.38 -2.46
N LEU A 131 22.91 3.59 -2.28
CA LEU A 131 22.81 4.35 -1.03
C LEU A 131 21.51 5.18 -0.95
N ILE A 132 20.78 5.30 -2.05
CA ILE A 132 19.54 6.07 -2.12
C ILE A 132 18.36 5.12 -1.92
N ALA A 133 17.74 5.20 -0.74
CA ALA A 133 16.50 4.50 -0.47
C ALA A 133 15.35 5.07 -1.33
N VAL A 134 14.43 4.22 -1.78
CA VAL A 134 13.28 4.60 -2.62
C VAL A 134 11.96 4.00 -2.14
N GLU A 135 12.01 3.08 -1.18
CA GLU A 135 10.86 2.32 -0.67
C GLU A 135 9.81 3.24 -0.03
N ASP A 136 10.25 4.27 0.70
CA ASP A 136 9.37 5.27 1.28
C ASP A 136 8.74 6.18 0.20
N LEU A 137 9.53 6.54 -0.81
CA LEU A 137 9.06 7.34 -1.95
C LEU A 137 8.00 6.60 -2.77
N ALA A 138 8.08 5.27 -2.85
CA ALA A 138 7.11 4.46 -3.59
C ALA A 138 5.69 4.49 -2.99
N THR A 139 5.54 4.96 -1.74
CA THR A 139 4.22 5.14 -1.10
C THR A 139 3.56 6.48 -1.43
N ILE A 140 4.30 7.43 -2.03
CA ILE A 140 3.78 8.73 -2.44
C ILE A 140 2.93 8.55 -3.69
N ALA A 141 1.65 8.93 -3.66
CA ALA A 141 0.74 8.76 -4.78
C ALA A 141 1.08 9.66 -5.98
N ASP A 142 1.44 10.92 -5.72
CA ASP A 142 1.76 11.91 -6.74
C ASP A 142 3.16 11.68 -7.33
N GLU A 143 3.26 11.59 -8.65
CA GLU A 143 4.51 11.28 -9.33
C GLU A 143 5.50 12.44 -9.32
N ASP A 144 5.02 13.67 -9.46
CA ASP A 144 5.87 14.87 -9.48
C ASP A 144 6.46 15.15 -8.10
N GLU A 145 5.67 15.02 -7.03
CA GLU A 145 6.13 15.09 -5.65
C GLU A 145 7.18 14.00 -5.39
N ARG A 146 6.93 12.77 -5.85
CA ARG A 146 7.85 11.65 -5.68
C ARG A 146 9.20 11.91 -6.35
N LYS A 147 9.19 12.41 -7.59
CA LYS A 147 10.42 12.79 -8.33
C LYS A 147 11.14 13.98 -7.69
N ALA A 148 10.40 14.96 -7.20
CA ALA A 148 10.97 16.09 -6.47
C ALA A 148 11.70 15.62 -5.21
N LYS A 149 11.07 14.74 -4.41
CA LYS A 149 11.67 14.16 -3.20
C LYS A 149 12.90 13.31 -3.50
N LEU A 150 12.86 12.50 -4.56
CA LEU A 150 14.02 11.75 -5.02
C LEU A 150 15.18 12.71 -5.37
N THR A 151 14.90 13.74 -6.15
CA THR A 151 15.89 14.74 -6.56
C THR A 151 16.49 15.49 -5.38
N GLU A 152 15.66 15.88 -4.39
CA GLU A 152 16.13 16.49 -3.14
C GLU A 152 17.07 15.55 -2.37
N ARG A 153 16.74 14.26 -2.31
CA ARG A 153 17.57 13.25 -1.65
C ARG A 153 18.93 13.11 -2.34
N VAL A 154 18.97 13.04 -3.67
CA VAL A 154 20.24 12.98 -4.42
C VAL A 154 21.05 14.27 -4.25
N LYS A 155 20.39 15.44 -4.27
CA LYS A 155 21.04 16.74 -3.98
C LYS A 155 21.64 16.79 -2.58
N GLY A 156 20.94 16.26 -1.58
CA GLY A 156 21.45 16.14 -0.22
C GLY A 156 22.72 15.29 -0.17
N MET A 157 22.71 14.13 -0.82
CA MET A 157 23.87 13.23 -0.92
C MET A 157 25.07 13.91 -1.60
N LYS A 158 24.82 14.63 -2.71
CA LYS A 158 25.88 15.35 -3.43
C LYS A 158 26.54 16.42 -2.55
N LYS A 159 25.77 17.19 -1.79
CA LYS A 159 26.32 18.20 -0.88
C LYS A 159 27.22 17.59 0.19
N LEU A 160 26.84 16.44 0.76
CA LEU A 160 27.66 15.73 1.74
C LEU A 160 28.96 15.23 1.12
N PHE A 161 28.89 14.67 -0.08
CA PHE A 161 30.06 14.23 -0.84
C PHE A 161 31.00 15.40 -1.14
N ASP A 162 30.51 16.50 -1.70
CA ASP A 162 31.33 17.67 -2.06
C ASP A 162 32.01 18.27 -0.82
N ALA A 163 31.30 18.33 0.30
CA ALA A 163 31.86 18.81 1.57
C ALA A 163 33.02 17.93 2.04
N GLU A 164 32.89 16.61 1.93
CA GLU A 164 33.94 15.67 2.32
C GLU A 164 35.14 15.71 1.36
N VAL A 165 34.88 15.78 0.05
CA VAL A 165 35.93 15.98 -0.95
C VAL A 165 36.69 17.27 -0.70
N ALA A 166 36.01 18.37 -0.36
CA ALA A 166 36.67 19.63 -0.04
C ALA A 166 37.60 19.53 1.18
N LYS A 167 37.21 18.77 2.21
CA LYS A 167 38.08 18.49 3.36
C LYS A 167 39.31 17.69 2.96
N GLU A 168 39.13 16.59 2.22
CA GLU A 168 40.25 15.73 1.82
C GLU A 168 41.18 16.45 0.86
N VAL A 169 40.67 17.27 -0.08
CA VAL A 169 41.48 18.12 -0.94
C VAL A 169 42.29 19.14 -0.12
N THR A 170 41.68 19.74 0.91
CA THR A 170 42.40 20.67 1.79
C THR A 170 43.53 19.98 2.55
N LYS A 171 43.25 18.78 3.06
CA LYS A 171 44.23 17.93 3.76
C LYS A 171 45.35 17.49 2.81
N ALA A 172 45.02 17.01 1.62
CA ALA A 172 45.98 16.60 0.59
C ALA A 172 46.83 17.77 0.10
N LYS A 173 46.25 18.96 -0.07
CA LYS A 173 47.02 20.18 -0.37
C LYS A 173 47.99 20.52 0.75
N ALA A 174 47.54 20.48 2.01
CA ALA A 174 48.40 20.73 3.16
C ALA A 174 49.53 19.69 3.28
N GLU A 175 49.27 18.43 2.97
CA GLU A 175 50.27 17.37 2.95
C GLU A 175 51.23 17.49 1.77
N PHE A 176 50.72 17.84 0.57
CA PHE A 176 51.55 18.13 -0.60
C PHE A 176 52.51 19.29 -0.34
N LEU A 177 52.06 20.35 0.35
CA LEU A 177 52.90 21.48 0.76
C LEU A 177 53.93 21.11 1.86
N LYS A 178 53.72 20.02 2.62
CA LYS A 178 54.74 19.47 3.52
C LYS A 178 55.81 18.66 2.79
N GLY A 179 55.51 18.20 1.57
CA GLY A 179 56.52 17.63 0.69
C GLY A 179 57.61 18.66 0.43
N THR A 180 58.87 18.29 0.68
CA THR A 180 60.00 19.15 0.37
C THR A 180 59.92 19.49 -1.12
N THR A 181 59.67 20.76 -1.43
CA THR A 181 60.00 21.30 -2.74
C THR A 181 61.45 20.89 -3.00
N PRO A 182 61.75 20.17 -4.11
CA PRO A 182 63.13 20.06 -4.54
C PRO A 182 63.66 21.48 -4.57
N THR A 183 64.77 21.75 -3.89
CA THR A 183 65.44 23.03 -4.02
C THR A 183 65.71 23.21 -5.52
N THR A 184 64.91 24.04 -6.19
CA THR A 184 65.05 24.31 -7.62
C THR A 184 66.36 25.02 -7.81
N GLY A 185 67.41 24.23 -8.05
CA GLY A 185 68.78 24.69 -8.06
C GLY A 185 69.19 25.27 -6.71
N THR A 186 70.30 24.80 -6.18
CA THR A 186 71.22 25.77 -5.60
C THR A 186 71.37 26.85 -6.66
N SER A 187 70.73 28.01 -6.47
CA SER A 187 71.01 29.18 -7.30
C SER A 187 72.43 29.58 -6.92
N THR A 188 73.41 28.88 -7.47
CA THR A 188 74.74 29.42 -7.59
C THR A 188 74.56 30.73 -8.33
N LYS A 189 74.90 31.80 -7.61
CA LYS A 189 75.19 33.14 -8.11
C LYS A 189 74.00 34.10 -8.30
N ASN A 190 73.45 34.55 -7.16
CA ASN A 190 73.10 35.98 -7.01
C ASN A 190 74.36 36.88 -6.94
N THR A 191 75.56 36.28 -6.93
CA THR A 191 76.85 36.98 -6.89
C THR A 191 77.21 37.68 -8.20
N GLU A 192 76.72 37.22 -9.37
CA GLU A 192 77.01 37.86 -10.67
C GLU A 192 76.39 39.25 -10.80
N LYS A 193 75.15 39.40 -10.35
CA LYS A 193 74.50 40.71 -10.28
C LYS A 193 75.19 41.60 -9.25
N ASP A 194 75.62 41.05 -8.11
CA ASP A 194 76.28 41.83 -7.07
C ASP A 194 77.70 42.29 -7.46
N THR A 195 78.50 41.45 -8.11
CA THR A 195 79.85 41.84 -8.56
C THR A 195 79.79 42.88 -9.68
N TYR A 196 78.92 42.69 -10.68
CA TYR A 196 78.72 43.67 -11.73
C TYR A 196 78.20 45.01 -11.18
N ASN A 197 77.20 44.99 -10.30
CA ASN A 197 76.64 46.20 -9.70
C ASN A 197 77.65 46.93 -8.81
N LYS A 198 78.51 46.20 -8.08
CA LYS A 198 79.60 46.78 -7.29
C LYS A 198 80.66 47.45 -8.17
N ALA A 199 81.10 46.79 -9.24
CA ALA A 199 82.03 47.34 -10.21
C ALA A 199 81.45 48.59 -10.91
N LYS A 200 80.17 48.55 -11.29
CA LYS A 200 79.45 49.69 -11.85
C LYS A 200 79.40 50.90 -10.91
N LYS A 201 79.15 50.69 -9.62
CA LYS A 201 79.16 51.76 -8.61
C LYS A 201 80.56 52.33 -8.37
N ALA A 202 81.59 51.51 -8.49
CA ALA A 202 82.98 51.92 -8.34
C ALA A 202 83.59 52.57 -9.60
N GLY A 203 82.88 52.55 -10.74
CA GLY A 203 83.40 53.00 -12.03
C GLY A 203 84.47 52.06 -12.62
N ASP A 204 84.57 50.82 -12.14
CA ASP A 204 85.54 49.82 -12.60
C ASP A 204 85.00 49.08 -13.83
N VAL A 205 85.38 49.56 -15.01
CA VAL A 205 84.96 49.00 -16.30
C VAL A 205 85.52 47.59 -16.52
N LYS A 206 86.73 47.29 -16.00
CA LYS A 206 87.33 45.95 -16.14
C LYS A 206 86.59 44.93 -15.29
N GLY A 207 86.28 45.28 -14.04
CA GLY A 207 85.44 44.45 -13.17
C GLY A 207 84.04 44.20 -13.74
N MET A 208 83.47 45.18 -14.47
CA MET A 208 82.19 45.01 -15.17
C MET A 208 82.27 44.03 -16.35
N LEU A 209 83.38 43.99 -17.09
CA LEU A 209 83.60 43.07 -18.20
C LEU A 209 83.86 41.66 -17.67
N ASP A 210 84.76 41.51 -16.70
CA ASP A 210 85.10 40.21 -16.10
C ASP A 210 83.84 39.55 -15.52
N ALA A 211 82.99 40.29 -14.79
CA ALA A 211 81.73 39.76 -14.26
C ALA A 211 80.73 39.30 -15.35
N LYS A 212 80.84 39.81 -16.58
CA LYS A 212 80.01 39.39 -17.71
C LYS A 212 80.61 38.23 -18.50
N PHE A 213 81.94 38.12 -18.59
CA PHE A 213 82.62 37.06 -19.34
C PHE A 213 82.73 35.75 -18.55
N TYR A 214 82.92 35.79 -17.24
CA TYR A 214 82.91 34.57 -16.40
C TYR A 214 81.52 33.95 -16.20
N ALA A 215 80.46 34.56 -16.74
CA ALA A 215 79.10 34.00 -16.74
C ALA A 215 78.89 32.95 -17.85
N THR A 216 79.82 32.82 -18.81
CA THR A 216 79.67 31.95 -19.98
C THR A 216 80.65 30.77 -20.06
N GLU A 217 81.57 30.62 -19.10
CA GLU A 217 82.61 29.56 -19.15
C GLU A 217 82.37 28.36 -18.21
N GLU A 218 81.24 28.29 -17.49
CA GLU A 218 80.89 27.12 -16.65
C GLU A 218 79.75 26.27 -17.24
N THR A 219 79.75 26.08 -18.56
CA THR A 219 79.01 24.99 -19.21
C THR A 219 79.86 24.32 -20.28
N ASP A 220 80.69 23.37 -19.85
CA ASP A 220 81.10 22.19 -20.61
C ASP A 220 81.20 21.00 -19.64
#